data_AF-A0A9D0U1Z3-F1
#
_entry.id   AF-A0A9D0U1Z3-F1
#
_cell.length_a   1.000
_cell.length_b   1.000
_cell.length_c   1.000
_cell.angle_alpha   90.00
_cell.angle_beta   90.00
_cell.angle_gamma   90.00
#
_symmetry.space_group_name_H-M   'P 1'
#
loop_
_entity.id
_entity.type
_entity.pdbx_description
1 polymer ?
#
loop_
_entity_poly.entity_id
_entity_poly.type
_entity_poly.pdbx_seq_one_letter_code
_entity_poly.pdbx_strand_id
1 'polypeptide(L)'
;MITKETYKQQLHEKLNGWDNAINDLKENADHATDPEAKAEFNGQIEVIHALKQVVIEKLDHLEHAEETAWEHLKEEIEQAWHKLESAVKLFITVYK
;
A
#
# COMPACT_ATOMS: atom_id res chain seq x y z
N MET A 1 -20.59 13.42 1.10
CA MET A 1 -19.71 12.93 0.02
C MET A 1 -18.33 13.46 0.28
N ILE A 2 -17.29 12.61 0.21
CA ILE A 2 -15.91 13.10 0.18
C ILE A 2 -15.66 13.72 -1.20
N THR A 3 -14.88 14.79 -1.28
CA THR A 3 -14.49 15.37 -2.57
C THR A 3 -13.22 14.68 -3.09
N LYS A 4 -12.97 14.79 -4.40
CA LYS A 4 -11.73 14.32 -5.03
C LYS A 4 -10.48 14.85 -4.30
N GLU A 5 -10.49 16.12 -3.91
CA GLU A 5 -9.41 16.78 -3.16
C GLU A 5 -9.19 16.13 -1.78
N THR A 6 -10.27 15.94 -1.01
CA THR A 6 -10.19 15.27 0.31
C THR A 6 -9.69 13.83 0.17
N TYR A 7 -10.13 13.12 -0.88
CA TYR A 7 -9.68 11.75 -1.13
C TYR A 7 -8.18 11.69 -1.50
N LYS A 8 -7.67 12.63 -2.33
CA LYS A 8 -6.23 12.75 -2.62
C LYS A 8 -5.41 12.95 -1.34
N GLN A 9 -5.87 13.80 -0.43
CA GLN A 9 -5.19 14.03 0.86
C GLN A 9 -5.14 12.75 1.70
N GLN A 10 -6.28 12.06 1.83
CA GLN A 10 -6.34 10.79 2.56
C GLN A 10 -5.41 9.73 1.97
N LEU A 11 -5.31 9.67 0.63
CA LEU A 11 -4.39 8.75 -0.04
C LEU A 11 -2.93 9.12 0.21
N HIS A 12 -2.58 10.40 0.25
CA HIS A 12 -1.23 10.84 0.62
C HIS A 12 -0.87 10.44 2.07
N GLU A 13 -1.77 10.64 3.03
CA GLU A 13 -1.56 10.21 4.42
C GLU A 13 -1.39 8.69 4.52
N LYS A 14 -2.20 7.96 3.77
CA LYS A 14 -2.11 6.51 3.62
C LYS A 14 -0.77 6.06 3.04
N LEU A 15 -0.30 6.71 1.97
CA LEU A 15 1.02 6.43 1.35
C LEU A 15 2.17 6.67 2.34
N ASN A 16 2.08 7.71 3.17
CA ASN A 16 3.07 7.95 4.24
C ASN A 16 3.04 6.84 5.29
N GLY A 17 1.85 6.32 5.62
CA GLY A 17 1.70 5.15 6.49
C GLY A 17 2.39 3.90 5.94
N TRP A 18 2.49 3.74 4.62
CA TRP A 18 3.18 2.62 3.99
C TRP A 18 4.69 2.73 4.09
N ASP A 19 5.26 3.93 4.04
CA ASP A 19 6.70 4.09 4.26
C ASP A 19 7.10 3.62 5.66
N ASN A 20 6.25 3.86 6.66
CA ASN A 20 6.46 3.32 8.00
C ASN A 20 6.36 1.79 8.02
N ALA A 21 5.31 1.21 7.42
CA ALA A 21 5.15 -0.25 7.37
C ALA A 21 6.30 -0.95 6.61
N ILE A 22 6.80 -0.34 5.53
CA ILE A 22 7.97 -0.83 4.80
C ILE A 22 9.22 -0.77 5.68
N ASN A 23 9.41 0.31 6.44
CA ASN A 23 10.54 0.42 7.36
C ASN A 23 10.46 -0.64 8.46
N ASP A 24 9.30 -0.85 9.08
CA ASP A 24 9.10 -1.93 10.05
C ASP A 24 9.42 -3.31 9.44
N LEU A 25 8.93 -3.60 8.23
CA LEU A 25 9.22 -4.88 7.55
C LEU A 25 10.71 -5.02 7.21
N LYS A 26 11.39 -3.94 6.83
CA LYS A 26 12.84 -3.94 6.58
C LYS A 26 13.61 -4.24 7.86
N GLU A 27 13.28 -3.59 8.96
CA GLU A 27 13.92 -3.85 10.26
C GLU A 27 13.69 -5.30 10.70
N ASN A 28 12.49 -5.84 10.51
CA ASN A 28 12.22 -7.26 10.79
C ASN A 28 13.00 -8.19 9.85
N ALA A 29 13.15 -7.84 8.58
CA ALA A 29 13.99 -8.58 7.64
C ALA A 29 15.46 -8.57 8.06
N ASP A 30 16.00 -7.43 8.48
CA ASP A 30 17.39 -7.32 8.94
C ASP A 30 17.64 -8.15 10.21
N HIS A 31 16.70 -8.15 11.15
CA HIS A 31 16.76 -8.94 12.38
C HIS A 31 16.48 -10.44 12.18
N ALA A 32 15.85 -10.84 11.09
CA ALA A 32 15.58 -12.24 10.82
C ALA A 32 16.88 -13.03 10.59
N THR A 33 17.08 -14.08 11.38
CA THR A 33 18.23 -15.00 11.24
C THR A 33 17.97 -16.07 10.19
N ASP A 34 16.70 -16.38 9.93
CA ASP A 34 16.26 -17.38 8.96
C ASP A 34 16.23 -16.81 7.52
N PRO A 35 16.90 -17.45 6.54
CA PRO A 35 16.94 -16.98 5.16
C PRO A 35 15.57 -16.98 4.45
N GLU A 36 14.68 -17.92 4.78
CA GLU A 36 13.34 -18.01 4.19
C GLU A 36 12.47 -16.87 4.73
N ALA A 37 12.54 -16.59 6.03
CA ALA A 37 11.88 -15.42 6.62
C ALA A 37 12.36 -14.11 5.98
N LYS A 38 13.68 -13.94 5.79
CA LYS A 38 14.27 -12.79 5.08
C LYS A 38 13.73 -12.64 3.67
N ALA A 39 13.66 -13.73 2.91
CA ALA A 39 13.13 -13.72 1.56
C ALA A 39 11.65 -13.29 1.54
N GLU A 40 10.86 -13.75 2.52
CA GLU A 40 9.43 -13.44 2.57
C GLU A 40 9.11 -12.02 3.05
N PHE A 41 9.91 -11.45 3.96
CA PHE A 41 9.85 -10.02 4.27
C PHE A 41 10.19 -9.16 3.05
N ASN A 42 11.26 -9.49 2.34
CA ASN A 42 11.65 -8.78 1.12
C ASN A 42 10.58 -8.86 0.03
N GLY A 43 9.97 -10.04 -0.17
CA GLY A 43 8.86 -10.21 -1.11
C GLY A 43 7.65 -9.33 -0.77
N GLN A 44 7.31 -9.19 0.51
CA GLN A 44 6.24 -8.26 0.92
C GLN A 44 6.61 -6.80 0.70
N ILE A 45 7.85 -6.41 0.99
CA ILE A 45 8.34 -5.06 0.71
C ILE A 45 8.17 -4.74 -0.78
N GLU A 46 8.50 -5.68 -1.67
CA GLU A 46 8.29 -5.54 -3.12
C GLU A 46 6.81 -5.41 -3.49
N VAL A 47 5.93 -6.23 -2.91
CA VAL A 47 4.47 -6.14 -3.13
C VAL A 47 3.92 -4.77 -2.69
N ILE A 48 4.33 -4.28 -1.52
CA ILE A 48 3.94 -2.95 -1.02
C ILE A 48 4.47 -1.86 -1.94
N HIS A 49 5.72 -1.94 -2.39
CA HIS A 49 6.28 -1.00 -3.35
C HIS A 49 5.52 -0.98 -4.67
N ALA A 50 5.20 -2.15 -5.24
CA ALA A 50 4.44 -2.25 -6.48
C ALA A 50 3.05 -1.63 -6.34
N LEU A 51 2.34 -1.92 -5.25
CA LEU A 51 1.04 -1.30 -4.99
C LEU A 51 1.16 0.21 -4.73
N LYS A 52 2.24 0.67 -4.11
CA LYS A 52 2.49 2.10 -3.89
C LYS A 52 2.61 2.83 -5.22
N GLN A 53 3.36 2.25 -6.17
CA GLN A 53 3.49 2.77 -7.53
C GLN A 53 2.13 2.83 -8.24
N VAL A 54 1.33 1.76 -8.16
CA VAL A 54 -0.02 1.74 -8.75
C VAL A 54 -0.91 2.84 -8.16
N VAL A 55 -0.87 3.06 -6.83
CA VAL A 55 -1.65 4.12 -6.19
C VAL A 55 -1.16 5.51 -6.60
N ILE A 56 0.16 5.71 -6.74
CA ILE A 56 0.74 6.98 -7.22
C ILE A 56 0.33 7.26 -8.67
N GLU A 57 0.41 6.27 -9.57
CA GLU A 57 -0.10 6.41 -10.95
C GLU A 57 -1.59 6.71 -10.98
N LYS A 58 -2.39 6.00 -10.18
CA LYS A 58 -3.84 6.24 -10.11
C LYS A 58 -4.16 7.61 -9.50
N LEU A 59 -3.35 8.13 -8.58
CA LEU A 59 -3.48 9.50 -8.04
C LEU A 59 -3.19 10.56 -9.10
N ASP A 60 -2.15 10.37 -9.89
CA ASP A 60 -1.83 11.25 -11.02
C ASP A 60 -2.97 11.25 -12.06
N HIS A 61 -3.51 10.07 -12.38
CA HIS A 61 -4.70 9.97 -13.22
C HIS A 61 -5.93 10.63 -12.59
N LEU A 62 -6.11 10.51 -11.26
CA LEU A 62 -7.22 11.12 -10.53
C LEU A 62 -7.13 12.66 -10.55
N GLU A 63 -5.91 13.22 -10.59
CA GLU A 63 -5.71 14.67 -10.76
C GLU A 63 -6.35 15.16 -12.07
N HIS A 64 -6.14 14.40 -13.15
CA HIS A 64 -6.63 14.69 -14.49
C HIS A 64 -8.06 14.18 -14.78
N ALA A 65 -8.61 13.30 -13.93
CA ALA A 65 -9.92 12.69 -14.13
C ALA A 65 -11.09 13.67 -13.89
N GLU A 66 -12.12 13.54 -14.71
CA GLU A 66 -13.41 14.22 -14.55
C GLU A 66 -14.20 13.68 -13.34
N GLU A 67 -15.20 14.44 -12.87
CA GLU A 67 -16.01 14.11 -11.69
C GLU A 67 -16.75 12.75 -11.78
N THR A 68 -16.96 12.22 -12.98
CA THR A 68 -17.63 10.92 -13.20
C THR A 68 -16.66 9.74 -13.24
N ALA A 69 -15.36 9.98 -13.46
CA ALA A 69 -14.36 8.93 -13.62
C ALA A 69 -13.58 8.63 -12.32
N TRP A 70 -13.44 9.62 -11.43
CA TRP A 70 -12.66 9.47 -10.20
C TRP A 70 -13.28 8.50 -9.18
N GLU A 71 -14.61 8.34 -9.17
CA GLU A 71 -15.29 7.40 -8.27
C GLU A 71 -14.90 5.94 -8.58
N HIS A 72 -14.83 5.58 -9.86
CA HIS A 72 -14.39 4.25 -10.27
C HIS A 72 -12.92 4.01 -9.96
N LEU A 73 -12.06 5.00 -10.21
CA LEU A 73 -10.64 4.94 -9.84
C LEU A 73 -10.45 4.77 -8.33
N LYS A 74 -11.27 5.45 -7.51
CA LYS A 74 -11.27 5.29 -6.06
C LYS A 74 -11.57 3.84 -5.65
N GLU A 75 -12.57 3.19 -6.23
CA GLU A 75 -12.90 1.80 -5.90
C GLU A 75 -11.74 0.85 -6.21
N GLU A 76 -11.07 1.02 -7.34
CA GLU A 76 -9.90 0.20 -7.70
C GLU A 76 -8.73 0.39 -6.72
N ILE A 77 -8.48 1.64 -6.30
CA ILE A 77 -7.45 1.95 -5.29
C ILE A 77 -7.79 1.30 -3.96
N GLU A 78 -9.05 1.37 -3.51
CA GLU A 78 -9.49 0.77 -2.26
C GLU A 78 -9.41 -0.76 -2.28
N GLN A 79 -9.69 -1.40 -3.42
CA GLN A 79 -9.51 -2.84 -3.57
C GLN A 79 -8.04 -3.26 -3.52
N ALA A 80 -7.16 -2.52 -4.21
CA ALA A 80 -5.72 -2.75 -4.16
C ALA A 80 -5.19 -2.62 -2.72
N TRP A 81 -5.69 -1.61 -2.00
CA TRP A 81 -5.37 -1.36 -0.60
C TRP A 81 -5.79 -2.50 0.31
N HIS A 82 -7.03 -2.98 0.19
CA HIS A 82 -7.55 -4.06 1.04
C HIS A 82 -6.80 -5.38 0.85
N LYS A 83 -6.38 -5.68 -0.40
CA LYS A 83 -5.55 -6.85 -0.70
C LYS A 83 -4.19 -6.76 0.00
N LEU A 84 -3.58 -5.59 0.04
CA LEU A 84 -2.32 -5.40 0.76
C LEU A 84 -2.48 -5.61 2.26
N GLU A 85 -3.44 -4.90 2.89
CA GLU A 85 -3.63 -4.99 4.35
C GLU A 85 -3.86 -6.44 4.78
N SER A 86 -4.57 -7.20 3.95
CA SER A 86 -4.79 -8.63 4.18
C SER A 86 -3.49 -9.43 4.07
N ALA A 87 -2.67 -9.19 3.06
CA ALA A 87 -1.37 -9.87 2.89
C ALA A 87 -0.42 -9.60 4.07
N VAL A 88 -0.29 -8.34 4.47
CA VAL A 88 0.58 -7.93 5.59
C VAL A 88 0.06 -8.49 6.93
N LYS A 89 -1.25 -8.44 7.19
CA LYS A 89 -1.84 -9.01 8.43
C LYS A 89 -1.62 -10.51 8.55
N LEU A 90 -1.82 -11.26 7.46
CA LEU A 90 -1.60 -12.71 7.45
C LEU A 90 -0.17 -13.03 7.84
N PHE A 91 0.78 -12.29 7.27
CA PHE A 91 2.20 -12.52 7.54
C PHE A 91 2.60 -12.17 8.97
N ILE A 92 2.22 -10.99 9.48
CA ILE A 92 2.51 -10.61 10.89
C ILE A 92 1.92 -11.64 11.86
N THR A 93 0.79 -12.28 11.51
CA THR A 93 0.17 -13.32 12.35
C THR A 93 0.92 -14.65 12.29
N VAL A 94 1.52 -15.00 11.16
CA VAL A 94 2.27 -16.26 10.98
C VAL A 94 3.63 -16.21 11.69
N TYR A 95 4.25 -15.03 11.78
CA TYR A 95 5.58 -14.84 12.37
C TYR A 95 5.56 -14.22 13.78
N LYS A 96 4.38 -14.09 14.41
CA LYS A 96 4.21 -13.69 15.82
C LYS A 96 4.24 -14.89 16.76
#